data_AF-A0A970JXX4-F1
#
_entry.id   AF-A0A970JXX4-F1
#
_cell.length_a   1.000
_cell.length_b   1.000
_cell.length_c   1.000
_cell.angle_alpha   90.00
_cell.angle_beta   90.00
_cell.angle_gamma   90.00
#
_symmetry.space_group_name_H-M   'P 1'
#
loop_
_entity.id
_entity.type
_entity.pdbx_description
1 polymer ?
#
loop_
_entity_poly.entity_id
_entity_poly.type
_entity_poly.pdbx_seq_one_letter_code
_entity_poly.pdbx_strand_id
1 'polypeptide(L)' 'MVLTSSLVIITALIIIDLIPIYRDQQWKAFFVYCFFLTIFLILAVLMEYNVKIPSPAEPIRSIVSFIFGFEQS' A
#
# COMPACT_ATOMS: atom_id res chain seq x y z
N MET A 1 -7.66 0.92 15.35
CA MET A 1 -7.65 2.37 15.00
C MET A 1 -7.12 2.62 13.58
N VAL A 2 -6.05 1.92 13.19
CA VAL A 2 -5.49 2.01 11.83
C VAL A 2 -6.39 1.27 10.84
N LEU A 3 -6.94 0.12 11.23
CA LEU A 3 -7.85 -0.63 10.36
C LEU A 3 -9.14 0.15 10.08
N THR A 4 -9.76 0.72 11.11
CA THR A 4 -11.01 1.49 10.98
C THR A 4 -10.84 2.71 10.08
N SER A 5 -9.75 3.47 10.24
CA SER A 5 -9.47 4.62 9.36
C SER A 5 -9.17 4.17 7.92
N SER A 6 -8.42 3.07 7.75
CA SER A 6 -8.16 2.48 6.43
C SER A 6 -9.44 2.07 5.71
N LEU A 7 -10.42 1.49 6.41
CA LEU A 7 -11.71 1.09 5.82
C LEU A 7 -12.53 2.30 5.31
N VAL A 8 -12.51 3.42 6.05
CA VAL A 8 -13.17 4.66 5.59
C VAL A 8 -12.52 5.18 4.31
N ILE A 9 -11.18 5.20 4.27
CA ILE A 9 -10.42 5.65 3.09
C ILE A 9 -10.69 4.73 1.88
N ILE A 10 -10.63 3.42 2.07
CA ILE A 10 -10.92 2.44 1.00
C ILE A 10 -12.32 2.66 0.44
N THR A 11 -13.31 2.88 1.30
CA THR A 11 -14.70 3.12 0.88
C THR A 11 -14.80 4.38 0.02
N ALA A 12 -14.16 5.48 0.44
CA ALA A 12 -14.11 6.71 -0.35
C ALA A 12 -13.42 6.51 -1.71
N LEU A 13 -12.28 5.80 -1.72
CA LEU A 13 -11.53 5.47 -2.92
C LEU A 13 -12.30 4.58 -3.91
N ILE A 14 -13.12 3.66 -3.40
CA ILE A 14 -13.99 2.85 -4.26
C ILE A 14 -15.02 3.74 -4.97
N ILE A 15 -15.60 4.71 -4.26
CA ILE A 15 -16.64 5.59 -4.81
C ILE A 15 -16.05 6.60 -5.80
N ILE A 16 -14.91 7.21 -5.45
CA ILE A 16 -14.29 8.31 -6.23
C ILE A 16 -13.55 7.77 -7.45
N ASP A 17 -12.83 6.64 -7.32
CA ASP A 17 -11.97 6.15 -8.40
C ASP A 17 -12.46 4.83 -8.99
N LEU A 18 -12.71 3.81 -8.15
CA LEU A 18 -12.98 2.46 -8.67
C LEU A 18 -14.28 2.37 -9.48
N ILE A 19 -15.35 3.04 -9.03
CA ILE A 19 -16.62 3.10 -9.74
C ILE A 19 -16.46 3.81 -11.10
N PRO A 20 -15.86 5.01 -11.20
CA PRO A 20 -15.57 5.62 -12.49
C PRO A 20 -14.68 4.77 -13.40
N ILE A 21 -13.61 4.17 -12.88
CA ILE A 21 -12.71 3.30 -13.66
C ILE A 21 -13.46 2.10 -14.24
N TYR A 22 -14.36 1.50 -13.46
CA TYR A 22 -15.22 0.41 -13.92
C TYR A 22 -16.21 0.90 -15.00
N ARG A 23 -16.82 2.07 -14.78
CA ARG A 23 -17.78 2.68 -15.72
C ARG A 23 -17.12 3.02 -17.07
N ASP A 24 -15.90 3.55 -17.03
CA ASP A 24 -15.11 3.88 -18.22
C ASP A 24 -14.47 2.63 -18.88
N GLN A 25 -14.77 1.43 -18.37
CA GLN A 25 -14.30 0.14 -18.87
C GLN A 25 -12.77 0.05 -18.98
N GLN A 26 -12.06 0.78 -18.11
CA GLN A 26 -10.61 0.75 -18.08
C GLN A 26 -10.13 -0.49 -17.32
N TRP A 27 -10.37 -1.68 -17.88
CA TRP A 27 -10.16 -2.96 -17.20
C TRP A 27 -8.74 -3.17 -16.68
N LYS A 28 -7.72 -2.73 -17.43
CA LYS A 28 -6.33 -2.79 -16.97
C LYS A 28 -6.11 -1.96 -15.69
N ALA A 29 -6.61 -0.72 -15.68
CA ALA A 29 -6.52 0.15 -14.52
C ALA A 29 -7.36 -0.40 -13.35
N PHE A 30 -8.55 -0.95 -13.64
CA PHE A 30 -9.41 -1.58 -12.64
C PHE A 30 -8.69 -2.71 -11.90
N PHE A 31 -8.08 -3.65 -12.62
CA PHE A 31 -7.37 -4.78 -12.00
C PHE A 31 -6.15 -4.33 -11.20
N VAL A 32 -5.37 -3.38 -11.73
CA VAL A 32 -4.22 -2.81 -11.01
C VAL A 32 -4.69 -2.13 -9.72
N TYR A 33 -5.76 -1.33 -9.79
CA TYR A 33 -6.32 -0.63 -8.64
C TYR A 33 -6.84 -1.60 -7.57
N CYS A 34 -7.60 -2.61 -7.97
CA CYS A 34 -8.09 -3.67 -7.07
C CYS A 34 -6.95 -4.42 -6.39
N PHE A 35 -5.86 -4.71 -7.12
CA PHE A 35 -4.68 -5.37 -6.58
C PHE A 35 -4.04 -4.51 -5.47
N PHE A 36 -3.82 -3.21 -5.74
CA PHE A 36 -3.26 -2.30 -4.74
C PHE A 36 -4.19 -2.10 -3.54
N LEU A 37 -5.50 -1.97 -3.74
CA LEU A 37 -6.46 -1.89 -2.64
C LEU A 37 -6.44 -3.14 -1.76
N THR A 38 -6.30 -4.32 -2.37
CA THR A 38 -6.22 -5.58 -1.64
C THR A 38 -4.94 -5.66 -0.81
N ILE A 39 -3.79 -5.31 -1.39
CA ILE A 39 -2.52 -5.25 -0.65
C ILE A 39 -2.63 -4.26 0.51
N PHE A 40 -3.18 -3.07 0.26
CA PHE A 40 -3.36 -2.05 1.29
C PHE A 40 -4.23 -2.57 2.46
N LEU A 41 -5.33 -3.26 2.16
CA LEU A 41 -6.18 -3.87 3.17
C LEU A 41 -5.44 -4.95 3.98
N ILE A 42 -4.67 -5.82 3.31
CA ILE A 42 -3.84 -6.83 3.98
C ILE A 42 -2.86 -6.16 4.94
N LEU A 43 -2.14 -5.13 4.50
CA LEU A 43 -1.20 -4.38 5.35
C LEU A 43 -1.90 -3.73 6.54
N ALA A 44 -3.08 -3.11 6.33
CA ALA A 44 -3.86 -2.50 7.39
C ALA A 44 -4.27 -3.52 8.46
N VAL A 45 -4.67 -4.73 8.03
CA VAL A 45 -4.97 -5.84 8.95
C VAL A 45 -3.72 -6.28 9.71
N LEU A 46 -2.60 -6.55 9.02
CA LEU A 46 -1.35 -6.96 9.66
C LEU A 46 -0.87 -5.95 10.72
N MET A 47 -0.99 -4.65 10.42
CA MET A 47 -0.63 -3.58 11.36
C MET A 47 -1.53 -3.56 12.60
N GLU A 48 -2.84 -3.75 12.44
CA GLU A 48 -3.78 -3.78 13.57
C GLU A 48 -3.52 -4.97 14.50
N TYR A 49 -3.12 -6.12 13.94
CA TYR A 49 -2.71 -7.31 14.71
C TYR A 49 -1.30 -7.21 15.32
N ASN A 50 -0.67 -6.04 15.26
CA ASN A 50 0.68 -5.79 15.79
C ASN A 50 1.74 -6.76 15.24
N VAL A 51 1.50 -7.31 14.05
CA VAL A 51 2.53 -8.08 13.34
C VAL A 51 3.67 -7.10 13.09
N LYS A 52 4.85 -7.42 13.62
CA LYS A 52 6.07 -6.64 13.36
C LYS A 52 6.38 -6.74 11.87
N ILE A 53 5.83 -5.81 11.09
CA ILE A 53 6.24 -5.61 9.72
C ILE A 53 7.66 -5.03 9.81
N PRO A 54 8.70 -5.76 9.37
CA PRO A 54 10.05 -5.23 9.41
C PRO A 54 10.05 -3.95 8.59
N SER A 55 10.54 -2.86 9.20
CA SER A 55 10.57 -1.57 8.53
C SER A 55 11.37 -1.70 7.23
N PRO A 56 10.82 -1.30 6.07
CA PRO A 56 11.58 -1.30 4.83
C PRO A 56 12.72 -0.28 4.87
N ALA A 57 12.76 0.61 5.87
CA ALA A 57 13.82 1.58 6.04
C ALA A 57 15.21 0.92 6.15
N GLU A 58 15.34 -0.23 6.82
CA GLU A 58 16.63 -0.93 6.93
C GLU A 58 17.09 -1.50 5.57
N PRO A 59 16.28 -2.29 4.84
CA PRO A 59 16.60 -2.71 3.48
C PRO A 59 16.86 -1.54 2.52
N ILE A 60 16.02 -0.51 2.56
CA ILE A 60 16.16 0.66 1.68
C ILE A 60 17.45 1.42 2.02
N ARG A 61 17.76 1.61 3.31
CA ARG A 61 19.01 2.24 3.76
C ARG A 61 20.20 1.47 3.25
N SER A 62 20.18 0.13 3.31
CA SER A 62 21.24 -0.73 2.77
C SER A 62 21.39 -0.60 1.26
N ILE A 63 20.29 -0.55 0.51
CA ILE A 63 20.30 -0.35 -0.95
C ILE A 63 20.85 1.03 -1.31
N VAL A 64 20.37 2.08 -0.64
CA VAL A 64 20.82 3.46 -0.86
C VAL A 64 22.30 3.60 -0.49
N SER A 65 22.75 3.02 0.64
CA SER A 65 24.17 3.03 1.02
C SER A 65 25.03 2.26 0.03
N PHE A 66 24.54 1.17 -0.55
CA PHE A 66 25.24 0.42 -1.59
C PHE A 66 25.36 1.22 -2.90
N ILE A 67 24.28 1.89 -3.32
CA ILE A 67 24.27 2.70 -4.56
C ILE A 67 25.15 3.95 -4.43
N PHE A 68 25.10 4.63 -3.29
CA PHE A 68 25.80 5.90 -3.06
C PHE A 68 27.16 5.74 -2.35
N GLY A 69 27.55 4.52 -1.97
CA GLY A 69 28.82 4.23 -1.31
C GLY A 69 28.92 4.79 0.11
N PHE A 70 27.79 4.97 0.81
CA PHE A 70 27.83 5.36 2.23
C PHE A 70 28.30 4.16 3.06
N GLU A 71 29.58 4.09 3.38
CA GLU A 71 30.09 3.13 4.38
C GLU A 71 29.41 3.40 5.74
N GLN A 72 28.77 2.37 6.29
CA GLN A 72 28.23 2.41 7.64
C GLN A 72 29.40 2.35 8.63
N SER A 73 29.88 3.51 9.08
CA SER A 73 30.69 3.66 10.30
C SER A 73 29.80 3.83 11.53
#